data_AF-A0A356QEP7-F1
#
_entry.id   AF-A0A356QEP7-F1
#
_cell.length_a   1.000
_cell.length_b   1.000
_cell.length_c   1.000
_cell.angle_alpha   90.00
_cell.angle_beta   90.00
_cell.angle_gamma   90.00
#
_symmetry.space_group_name_H-M   'P 1'
#
loop_
_entity.id
_entity.type
_entity.pdbx_description
1 polymer ?
#
loop_
_entity_poly.entity_id
_entity_poly.type
_entity_poly.pdbx_seq_one_letter_code
_entity_poly.pdbx_strand_id
1 'polypeptide(L)'
;MVRLDKKATRLYVLDTNVLIHDPTALYHFDEHDVVIPMTVLEELDKHKNGIREIARTARQISRTLSDLTNQVTFDEIQKGIPIPRISGESGRLHFLCYNDLKPFDSLDDSPDNRILAETCRLRDERPDASVILITKDINLRVKAAALKVPVEDYLNDRAFSDSDAMIEGAQVYASAGQDGASLWEALNVEVTVERIGHHTFYQLSGNMPRHWHVGMLVSDSENGAEFEAIVREISPSSARLQLLTNYRHHAGVWGVHAHDSRQNFTLNLLMDPEIDLVTIAGNAGTGKTFMTLAAAFQQTLDAKRFERIVFTRAPIPMGEDIGFLPGTEEE
;
A
#
# COMPACT_ATOMS: atom_id res chain seq x y z
N MET A 1 16.57 2.22 -21.21
CA MET A 1 15.11 2.03 -21.33
C MET A 1 14.79 1.72 -22.78
N VAL A 2 14.54 0.45 -23.10
CA VAL A 2 14.23 0.00 -24.47
C VAL A 2 12.83 0.53 -24.80
N ARG A 3 12.69 1.29 -25.90
CA ARG A 3 11.38 1.73 -26.38
C ARG A 3 10.61 0.49 -26.86
N LEU A 4 9.62 0.06 -26.08
CA LEU A 4 8.65 -0.96 -26.48
C LEU A 4 7.75 -0.38 -27.58
N ASP A 5 7.58 -1.12 -28.68
CA ASP A 5 6.55 -0.82 -29.67
C ASP A 5 5.18 -0.90 -29.00
N LYS A 6 4.32 0.10 -29.23
CA LYS A 6 2.93 0.14 -28.75
C LYS A 6 2.11 -0.98 -29.44
N LYS A 7 2.30 -2.23 -29.04
CA LYS A 7 1.34 -3.31 -29.32
C LYS A 7 0.15 -3.19 -28.36
N ALA A 8 -1.03 -3.59 -28.84
CA ALA A 8 -2.29 -3.45 -28.10
C ALA A 8 -2.37 -4.34 -26.85
N THR A 9 -1.70 -5.50 -26.86
CA THR A 9 -1.73 -6.47 -25.76
C THR A 9 -0.36 -6.59 -25.11
N ARG A 10 -0.30 -6.43 -23.78
CA ARG A 10 0.90 -6.71 -22.99
C ARG A 10 0.69 -7.95 -22.14
N LEU A 11 1.73 -8.77 -22.05
CA LEU A 11 1.80 -9.97 -21.22
C LEU A 11 2.91 -9.76 -20.19
N TYR A 12 2.52 -9.67 -18.93
CA TYR A 12 3.44 -9.50 -17.82
C TYR A 12 3.79 -10.86 -17.23
N VAL A 13 5.02 -11.31 -17.47
CA VAL A 13 5.55 -12.55 -16.90
C VAL A 13 6.10 -12.24 -15.51
N LEU A 14 5.56 -12.88 -14.48
CA LEU A 14 5.96 -12.62 -13.10
C LEU A 14 7.05 -13.59 -12.64
N ASP A 15 7.99 -13.05 -11.88
CA ASP A 15 8.99 -13.78 -11.10
C ASP A 15 8.44 -14.17 -9.71
N THR A 16 8.92 -15.28 -9.13
CA THR A 16 8.59 -15.75 -7.79
C THR A 16 8.85 -14.68 -6.73
N ASN A 17 9.96 -13.96 -6.85
CA ASN A 17 10.33 -12.90 -5.89
C ASN A 17 9.31 -11.74 -5.84
N VAL A 18 8.64 -11.47 -6.96
CA VAL A 18 7.58 -10.45 -7.03
C VAL A 18 6.37 -10.90 -6.22
N LEU A 19 5.93 -12.14 -6.44
CA LEU A 19 4.81 -12.74 -5.73
C LEU A 19 5.09 -12.91 -4.23
N ILE A 20 6.28 -13.39 -3.85
CA ILE A 20 6.67 -13.55 -2.44
C ILE A 20 6.67 -12.21 -1.69
N HIS A 21 7.09 -11.12 -2.35
CA HIS A 21 7.10 -9.80 -1.74
C HIS A 21 5.71 -9.16 -1.71
N ASP A 22 4.89 -9.41 -2.73
CA ASP A 22 3.56 -8.86 -2.85
C ASP A 22 2.54 -9.91 -3.32
N PRO A 23 1.73 -10.48 -2.40
CA PRO A 23 0.71 -11.47 -2.75
C PRO A 23 -0.44 -10.89 -3.59
N THR A 24 -0.55 -9.57 -3.67
CA THR A 24 -1.56 -8.85 -4.46
C THR A 24 -1.05 -8.47 -5.85
N ALA A 25 0.21 -8.79 -6.19
CA ALA A 25 0.81 -8.41 -7.47
C ALA A 25 -0.01 -8.84 -8.70
N LEU A 26 -0.72 -9.97 -8.64
CA LEU A 26 -1.61 -10.44 -9.71
C LEU A 26 -2.67 -9.42 -10.12
N TYR A 27 -3.06 -8.52 -9.22
CA TYR A 27 -4.12 -7.52 -9.44
C TYR A 27 -3.59 -6.15 -9.89
N HIS A 28 -2.26 -5.98 -9.99
CA HIS A 28 -1.63 -4.67 -10.23
C HIS A 28 -1.31 -4.38 -11.71
N PHE A 29 -1.76 -5.23 -12.64
CA PHE A 29 -1.46 -5.12 -14.08
C PHE A 29 -2.62 -4.59 -14.92
N ASP A 30 -3.63 -4.04 -14.27
CA ASP A 30 -4.79 -3.39 -14.87
C ASP A 30 -5.51 -4.24 -15.96
N GLU A 31 -5.61 -3.73 -17.19
CA GLU A 31 -6.22 -4.38 -18.35
C GLU A 31 -5.32 -5.46 -19.00
N HIS A 32 -4.09 -5.64 -18.52
CA HIS A 32 -3.09 -6.46 -19.17
C HIS A 32 -3.06 -7.90 -18.64
N ASP A 33 -2.66 -8.83 -19.50
CA ASP A 33 -2.58 -10.24 -19.16
C ASP A 33 -1.37 -10.51 -18.27
N VAL A 34 -1.59 -11.33 -17.24
CA VAL A 34 -0.57 -11.78 -16.30
C VAL A 34 -0.21 -13.23 -16.61
N VAL A 35 1.07 -13.54 -16.62
CA VAL A 35 1.58 -14.86 -16.96
C VAL A 35 2.45 -15.38 -15.82
N ILE A 36 2.14 -16.57 -15.33
CA ILE A 36 2.91 -17.26 -14.31
C ILE A 36 3.63 -18.47 -14.94
N PRO A 37 4.97 -18.46 -15.01
CA PRO A 37 5.77 -19.62 -15.38
C PRO A 37 5.52 -20.83 -14.47
N MET A 38 5.59 -22.06 -15.00
CA MET A 38 5.46 -23.26 -14.14
C MET A 38 6.58 -23.32 -13.11
N THR A 39 7.78 -22.86 -13.49
CA THR A 39 8.92 -22.73 -12.58
C THR A 39 8.57 -21.91 -11.32
N VAL A 40 7.78 -20.83 -11.48
CA VAL A 40 7.36 -19.99 -10.35
C VAL A 40 6.39 -20.73 -9.42
N LEU A 41 5.50 -21.56 -9.96
CA LEU A 41 4.62 -22.40 -9.15
C LEU A 41 5.40 -23.44 -8.34
N GLU A 42 6.43 -24.05 -8.94
CA GLU A 42 7.32 -24.99 -8.26
C GLU A 42 8.07 -24.32 -7.11
N GLU A 43 8.58 -23.10 -7.33
CA GLU A 43 9.26 -22.34 -6.29
C GLU A 43 8.31 -21.93 -5.17
N LEU A 44 7.11 -21.44 -5.49
CA LEU A 44 6.09 -21.12 -4.49
C LEU A 44 5.76 -22.33 -3.61
N ASP A 45 5.73 -23.54 -4.16
CA ASP A 45 5.49 -24.77 -3.39
C ASP A 45 6.65 -25.08 -2.44
N LYS A 46 7.90 -24.96 -2.90
CA LYS A 46 9.11 -25.12 -2.06
C LYS A 46 9.12 -24.11 -0.91
N HIS A 47 8.72 -22.87 -1.17
CA HIS A 47 8.69 -21.80 -0.17
C HIS A 47 7.62 -21.98 0.92
N LYS A 48 6.65 -22.89 0.78
CA LYS A 48 5.63 -23.18 1.83
C LYS A 48 6.22 -23.76 3.11
N ASN A 49 7.42 -24.32 3.06
CA ASN A 49 8.10 -24.93 4.22
C ASN A 49 9.26 -24.09 4.74
N GLY A 50 9.50 -22.90 4.15
CA GLY A 50 10.58 -21.99 4.54
C GLY A 50 10.23 -21.10 5.74
N ILE A 51 10.91 -19.95 5.80
CA ILE A 51 10.73 -18.92 6.83
C ILE A 51 9.26 -18.54 6.98
N ARG A 52 8.79 -18.38 8.22
CA ARG A 52 7.35 -18.24 8.57
C ARG A 52 6.61 -17.16 7.78
N GLU A 53 7.27 -16.05 7.47
CA GLU A 53 6.68 -14.94 6.68
C GLU A 53 6.56 -15.28 5.19
N ILE A 54 7.65 -15.73 4.56
CA ILE A 54 7.66 -16.15 3.15
C ILE A 54 6.67 -17.31 2.93
N ALA A 55 6.65 -18.28 3.84
CA ALA A 55 5.72 -19.40 3.81
C ALA A 55 4.25 -18.95 3.94
N ARG A 56 3.98 -17.91 4.74
CA ARG A 56 2.63 -17.32 4.84
C ARG A 56 2.21 -16.71 3.51
N THR A 57 3.08 -15.91 2.88
CA THR A 57 2.79 -15.26 1.60
C THR A 57 2.64 -16.27 0.47
N ALA A 58 3.53 -17.27 0.39
CA ALA A 58 3.43 -18.37 -0.58
C ALA A 58 2.11 -19.16 -0.44
N ARG A 59 1.67 -19.44 0.80
CA ARG A 59 0.36 -20.07 1.06
C ARG A 59 -0.82 -19.17 0.74
N GLN A 60 -0.69 -17.85 0.92
CA GLN A 60 -1.72 -16.89 0.52
C GLN A 60 -1.88 -16.91 -1.00
N ILE A 61 -0.79 -16.81 -1.75
CA ILE A 61 -0.82 -16.87 -3.22
C ILE A 61 -1.36 -18.20 -3.71
N SER A 62 -0.91 -19.31 -3.11
CA SER A 62 -1.43 -20.65 -3.47
C SER A 62 -2.93 -20.76 -3.28
N ARG A 63 -3.48 -20.13 -2.22
CA ARG A 63 -4.94 -20.05 -2.01
C ARG A 63 -5.60 -19.18 -3.05
N THR A 64 -5.07 -17.99 -3.34
CA THR A 64 -5.58 -17.11 -4.40
C THR A 64 -5.63 -17.83 -5.75
N LEU A 65 -4.56 -18.53 -6.14
CA LEU A 65 -4.51 -19.31 -7.37
C LEU A 65 -5.50 -20.48 -7.36
N SER A 66 -5.64 -21.18 -6.23
CA SER A 66 -6.67 -22.21 -6.05
C SER A 66 -8.07 -21.63 -6.21
N ASP A 67 -8.37 -20.48 -5.61
CA ASP A 67 -9.68 -19.84 -5.69
C ASP A 67 -10.01 -19.39 -7.12
N LEU A 68 -9.02 -18.86 -7.84
CA LEU A 68 -9.15 -18.51 -9.26
C LEU A 68 -9.31 -19.74 -10.16
N THR A 69 -8.83 -20.92 -9.77
CA THR A 69 -8.88 -22.15 -10.59
C THR A 69 -10.02 -23.10 -10.22
N ASN A 70 -10.62 -22.96 -9.03
CA ASN A 70 -11.58 -23.93 -8.45
C ASN A 70 -12.86 -24.14 -9.28
N GLN A 71 -13.26 -23.18 -10.12
CA GLN A 71 -14.48 -23.26 -10.93
C GLN A 71 -14.22 -23.14 -12.44
N VAL A 72 -12.98 -23.36 -12.86
CA VAL A 72 -12.54 -23.13 -14.24
C VAL A 72 -12.31 -24.46 -14.94
N THR A 73 -12.84 -24.59 -16.16
CA THR A 73 -12.63 -25.78 -17.00
C THR A 73 -11.23 -25.78 -17.61
N PHE A 74 -10.74 -26.95 -18.04
CA PHE A 74 -9.40 -27.08 -18.65
C PHE A 74 -9.21 -26.19 -19.89
N ASP A 75 -10.25 -26.02 -20.71
CA ASP A 75 -10.24 -25.14 -21.88
C ASP A 75 -10.15 -23.65 -21.50
N GLU A 76 -10.79 -23.26 -20.39
CA GLU A 76 -10.69 -21.89 -19.86
C GLU A 76 -9.33 -21.61 -19.24
N ILE A 77 -8.70 -22.58 -18.58
CA ILE A 77 -7.32 -22.46 -18.09
C ILE A 77 -6.36 -22.24 -19.27
N GLN A 78 -6.53 -22.96 -20.37
CA GLN A 78 -5.70 -22.76 -21.58
C GLN A 78 -5.93 -21.41 -22.27
N LYS A 79 -7.15 -20.86 -22.21
CA LYS A 79 -7.48 -19.54 -22.78
C LYS A 79 -7.14 -18.36 -21.86
N GLY A 80 -6.82 -18.63 -20.61
CA GLY A 80 -6.56 -17.64 -19.57
C GLY A 80 -7.79 -17.37 -18.70
N ILE A 81 -7.53 -17.30 -17.39
CA ILE A 81 -8.53 -17.11 -16.34
C ILE A 81 -8.75 -15.61 -16.12
N PRO A 82 -9.98 -15.07 -16.18
CA PRO A 82 -10.20 -13.65 -15.92
C PRO A 82 -9.78 -13.28 -14.49
N ILE A 83 -9.00 -12.21 -14.34
CA ILE A 83 -8.58 -11.69 -13.04
C ILE A 83 -9.68 -10.74 -12.53
N PRO A 84 -10.35 -11.03 -11.40
CA PRO A 84 -11.46 -10.21 -10.93
C PRO A 84 -11.00 -8.79 -10.58
N ARG A 85 -11.74 -7.78 -11.06
CA ARG A 85 -11.57 -6.37 -10.70
C ARG A 85 -12.90 -5.74 -10.28
N ILE A 86 -12.81 -4.69 -9.46
CA ILE A 86 -13.98 -3.93 -8.97
C ILE A 86 -14.58 -3.06 -10.10
N SER A 87 -13.74 -2.52 -10.99
CA SER A 87 -14.18 -1.68 -12.12
C SER A 87 -13.15 -1.70 -13.26
N GLY A 88 -13.62 -1.60 -14.51
CA GLY A 88 -12.80 -1.56 -15.72
C GLY A 88 -12.60 -2.90 -16.42
N GLU A 89 -11.82 -2.91 -17.50
CA GLU A 89 -11.42 -4.13 -18.20
C GLU A 89 -10.45 -4.95 -17.34
N SER A 90 -10.67 -6.27 -17.29
CA SER A 90 -9.86 -7.22 -16.55
C SER A 90 -8.92 -7.96 -17.49
N GLY A 91 -7.62 -7.94 -17.18
CA GLY A 91 -6.66 -8.87 -17.79
C GLY A 91 -6.93 -10.33 -17.43
N ARG A 92 -6.25 -11.25 -18.12
CA ARG A 92 -6.36 -12.69 -17.89
C ARG A 92 -5.06 -13.25 -17.32
N LEU A 93 -5.19 -14.21 -16.42
CA LEU A 93 -4.12 -15.01 -15.85
C LEU A 93 -3.86 -16.24 -16.73
N HIS A 94 -2.63 -16.38 -17.20
CA HIS A 94 -2.17 -17.53 -17.97
C HIS A 94 -1.06 -18.27 -17.22
N PHE A 95 -0.96 -19.58 -17.41
CA PHE A 95 0.12 -20.41 -16.90
C PHE A 95 0.97 -20.92 -18.07
N LEU A 96 2.30 -20.74 -18.01
CA LEU A 96 3.19 -21.32 -19.01
C LEU A 96 3.57 -22.73 -18.61
N CYS A 97 3.35 -23.68 -19.53
CA CYS A 97 3.72 -25.07 -19.35
C CYS A 97 4.30 -25.59 -20.65
N TYR A 98 5.64 -25.57 -20.75
CA TYR A 98 6.38 -26.08 -21.90
C TYR A 98 7.01 -27.42 -21.53
N ASN A 99 6.56 -28.50 -22.17
CA ASN A 99 7.06 -29.86 -21.90
C ASN A 99 8.44 -30.13 -22.54
N ASP A 100 8.85 -29.30 -23.52
CA ASP A 100 10.05 -29.46 -24.33
C ASP A 100 11.01 -28.26 -24.21
N LEU A 101 10.92 -27.52 -23.11
CA LEU A 101 11.75 -26.34 -22.86
C LEU A 101 13.23 -26.74 -22.88
N LYS A 102 13.99 -26.18 -23.83
CA LYS A 102 15.44 -26.37 -23.87
C LYS A 102 16.12 -25.30 -23.02
N PRO A 103 17.01 -25.69 -22.08
CA PRO A 103 17.89 -24.74 -21.42
C PRO A 103 18.72 -23.97 -22.45
N PHE A 104 19.19 -22.77 -22.11
CA PHE A 104 20.18 -22.10 -22.93
C PHE A 104 21.47 -22.93 -22.92
N ASP A 105 21.99 -23.31 -24.09
CA ASP A 105 23.14 -24.21 -24.26
C ASP A 105 24.41 -23.76 -23.49
N SER A 106 24.48 -22.50 -23.05
CA SER A 106 25.61 -21.89 -22.35
C SER A 106 25.38 -21.57 -20.87
N LEU A 107 24.21 -21.90 -20.30
CA LEU A 107 23.86 -21.55 -18.92
C LEU A 107 23.44 -22.80 -18.12
N ASP A 108 23.84 -22.84 -16.85
CA ASP A 108 23.42 -23.90 -15.93
C ASP A 108 21.89 -23.89 -15.73
N ASP A 109 21.34 -25.07 -15.44
CA ASP A 109 19.92 -25.21 -15.16
C ASP A 109 19.58 -24.62 -13.78
N SER A 110 19.03 -23.41 -13.78
CA SER A 110 18.57 -22.69 -12.58
C SER A 110 17.16 -22.15 -12.80
N PRO A 111 16.37 -21.92 -11.72
CA PRO A 111 15.02 -21.39 -11.84
C PRO A 111 14.95 -20.08 -12.64
N ASP A 112 15.86 -19.14 -12.37
CA ASP A 112 16.04 -17.91 -13.15
C ASP A 112 16.16 -18.17 -14.65
N ASN A 113 17.02 -19.12 -15.03
CA ASN A 113 17.29 -19.41 -16.43
C ASN A 113 16.11 -20.11 -17.09
N ARG A 114 15.34 -20.91 -16.34
CA ARG A 114 14.08 -21.51 -16.81
C ARG A 114 13.01 -20.44 -17.02
N ILE A 115 12.82 -19.52 -16.08
CA ILE A 115 11.90 -18.38 -16.23
C ILE A 115 12.26 -17.57 -17.49
N LEU A 116 13.55 -17.28 -17.72
CA LEU A 116 14.00 -16.61 -18.93
C LEU A 116 13.73 -17.42 -20.21
N ALA A 117 13.95 -18.73 -20.18
CA ALA A 117 13.69 -19.60 -21.33
C ALA A 117 12.20 -19.66 -21.66
N GLU A 118 11.32 -19.82 -20.66
CA GLU A 118 9.87 -19.76 -20.80
C GLU A 118 9.42 -18.39 -21.35
N THR A 119 9.99 -17.30 -20.84
CA THR A 119 9.66 -15.93 -21.28
C THR A 119 10.10 -15.68 -22.73
N CYS A 120 11.32 -16.10 -23.10
CA CYS A 120 11.81 -16.01 -24.47
C CYS A 120 10.92 -16.80 -25.44
N ARG A 121 10.53 -18.01 -25.04
CA ARG A 121 9.65 -18.87 -25.84
C ARG A 121 8.29 -18.22 -26.07
N LEU A 122 7.67 -17.69 -25.02
CA LEU A 122 6.40 -16.97 -25.13
C LEU A 122 6.50 -15.75 -26.06
N ARG A 123 7.60 -14.97 -25.96
CA ARG A 123 7.85 -13.82 -26.84
C ARG A 123 7.89 -14.24 -28.31
N ASP A 124 8.53 -15.37 -28.60
CA ASP A 124 8.69 -15.87 -29.96
C ASP A 124 7.37 -16.46 -30.51
N GLU A 125 6.53 -17.04 -29.64
CA GLU A 125 5.19 -17.58 -29.99
C GLU A 125 4.10 -16.50 -30.11
N ARG A 126 4.25 -15.36 -29.43
CA ARG A 126 3.28 -14.25 -29.40
C ARG A 126 3.84 -12.98 -30.04
N PRO A 127 4.10 -12.98 -31.36
CA PRO A 127 4.53 -11.78 -32.07
C PRO A 127 3.44 -10.70 -32.12
N ASP A 128 2.20 -11.03 -31.77
CA ASP A 128 1.06 -10.11 -31.63
C ASP A 128 1.09 -9.28 -30.35
N ALA A 129 1.87 -9.67 -29.34
CA ALA A 129 1.89 -9.04 -28.03
C ALA A 129 3.29 -8.60 -27.59
N SER A 130 3.34 -7.77 -26.55
CA SER A 130 4.58 -7.36 -25.88
C SER A 130 4.74 -8.16 -24.60
N VAL A 131 5.69 -9.09 -24.60
CA VAL A 131 6.03 -9.91 -23.43
C VAL A 131 7.07 -9.19 -22.58
N ILE A 132 6.74 -8.92 -21.32
CA ILE A 132 7.54 -8.12 -20.40
C ILE A 132 7.76 -8.95 -19.13
N LEU A 133 9.02 -9.16 -18.76
CA LEU A 133 9.38 -9.81 -17.49
C LEU A 133 9.31 -8.79 -16.35
N ILE A 134 8.65 -9.13 -15.26
CA ILE A 134 8.58 -8.34 -14.04
C ILE A 134 9.39 -9.05 -12.96
N THR A 135 10.44 -8.40 -12.47
CA THR A 135 11.32 -8.95 -11.43
C THR A 135 11.92 -7.86 -10.56
N LYS A 136 12.27 -8.22 -9.32
CA LYS A 136 13.06 -7.38 -8.40
C LYS A 136 14.56 -7.70 -8.45
N ASP A 137 14.97 -8.80 -9.07
CA ASP A 137 16.36 -9.25 -9.08
C ASP A 137 17.19 -8.52 -10.14
N ILE A 138 18.25 -7.83 -9.70
CA ILE A 138 19.19 -7.12 -10.59
C ILE A 138 19.83 -8.07 -11.61
N ASN A 139 20.25 -9.26 -11.19
CA ASN A 139 20.91 -10.24 -12.04
C ASN A 139 19.96 -10.78 -13.10
N LEU A 140 18.72 -11.09 -12.73
CA LEU A 140 17.71 -11.57 -13.67
C LEU A 140 17.41 -10.51 -14.74
N ARG A 141 17.35 -9.22 -14.37
CA ARG A 141 17.19 -8.11 -15.33
C ARG A 141 18.35 -8.00 -16.30
N VAL A 142 19.59 -8.14 -15.83
CA VAL A 142 20.78 -8.07 -16.69
C VAL A 142 20.78 -9.23 -17.70
N LYS A 143 20.45 -10.44 -17.24
CA LYS A 143 20.31 -11.62 -18.12
C LYS A 143 19.18 -11.42 -19.15
N ALA A 144 18.01 -10.96 -18.73
CA ALA A 144 16.88 -10.67 -19.61
C ALA A 144 17.25 -9.64 -20.70
N ALA A 145 17.93 -8.56 -20.32
CA ALA A 145 18.40 -7.55 -21.25
C ALA A 145 19.39 -8.12 -22.29
N ALA A 146 20.30 -9.00 -21.88
CA ALA A 146 21.22 -9.68 -22.79
C ALA A 146 20.49 -10.58 -23.80
N LEU A 147 19.37 -11.18 -23.39
CA LEU A 147 18.50 -12.02 -24.23
C LEU A 147 17.43 -11.23 -25.02
N LYS A 148 17.49 -9.89 -24.98
CA LYS A 148 16.51 -8.98 -25.62
C LYS A 148 15.08 -9.24 -25.17
N VAL A 149 14.91 -9.61 -23.90
CA VAL A 149 13.60 -9.70 -23.25
C VAL A 149 13.34 -8.35 -22.57
N PRO A 150 12.23 -7.65 -22.88
CA PRO A 150 11.82 -6.48 -22.14
C PRO A 150 11.64 -6.82 -20.66
N VAL A 151 12.21 -6.01 -19.77
CA VAL A 151 12.14 -6.24 -18.34
C VAL A 151 11.84 -4.95 -17.60
N GLU A 152 10.97 -5.02 -16.60
CA GLU A 152 10.59 -3.91 -15.74
C GLU A 152 10.79 -4.29 -14.27
N ASP A 153 11.17 -3.29 -13.46
CA ASP A 153 11.30 -3.44 -12.02
C ASP A 153 9.91 -3.41 -11.37
N TYR A 154 9.68 -4.30 -10.41
CA TYR A 154 8.44 -4.28 -9.64
C TYR A 154 8.45 -3.20 -8.57
N LEU A 155 8.03 -1.99 -8.94
CA LEU A 155 7.90 -0.84 -8.06
C LEU A 155 6.44 -0.70 -7.61
N ASN A 156 6.02 -1.47 -6.61
CA ASN A 156 4.72 -1.27 -5.98
C ASN A 156 4.82 -0.42 -4.71
N ASP A 157 5.32 0.81 -4.87
CA ASP A 157 5.38 1.82 -3.80
C ASP A 157 4.02 2.51 -3.59
N ARG A 158 2.91 1.84 -3.96
CA ARG A 158 1.56 2.28 -3.64
C ARG A 158 1.29 1.96 -2.19
N ALA A 159 1.45 2.96 -1.33
CA ALA A 159 0.82 2.97 -0.02
C ALA A 159 -0.69 2.76 -0.20
N PHE A 160 -1.17 1.55 0.08
CA PHE A 160 -2.59 1.15 0.15
C PHE A 160 -3.45 1.59 -1.04
N SER A 161 -3.65 0.71 -2.04
CA SER A 161 -4.74 0.90 -3.01
C SER A 161 -6.12 0.58 -2.44
N ASP A 162 -6.21 -0.01 -1.24
CA ASP A 162 -7.46 -0.24 -0.51
C ASP A 162 -7.98 1.03 0.19
N SER A 163 -7.70 2.22 -0.34
CA SER A 163 -8.39 3.45 0.05
C SER A 163 -9.87 3.43 -0.33
N ASP A 164 -10.27 2.60 -1.30
CA ASP A 164 -11.65 2.54 -1.79
C ASP A 164 -12.61 1.81 -0.83
N ALA A 165 -12.09 1.12 0.20
CA ALA A 165 -12.89 0.43 1.21
C ALA A 165 -12.95 1.17 2.56
N MET A 166 -12.16 2.22 2.75
CA MET A 166 -12.16 3.01 3.98
C MET A 166 -12.93 4.31 3.79
N ILE A 167 -13.75 4.65 4.78
CA ILE A 167 -14.47 5.92 4.78
C ILE A 167 -13.43 7.05 4.87
N GLU A 168 -13.53 8.05 3.99
CA GLU A 168 -12.64 9.20 4.00
C GLU A 168 -12.81 9.99 5.30
N GLY A 169 -11.76 9.99 6.13
CA GLY A 169 -11.82 10.55 7.49
C GLY A 169 -11.47 12.03 7.60
N ALA A 170 -11.16 12.72 6.50
CA ALA A 170 -10.78 14.13 6.52
C ALA A 170 -11.36 14.88 5.32
N GLN A 171 -12.01 16.02 5.58
CA GLN A 171 -12.53 16.92 4.56
C GLN A 171 -11.84 18.27 4.64
N VAL A 172 -11.30 18.73 3.52
CA VAL A 172 -10.71 20.06 3.38
C VAL A 172 -11.60 20.93 2.50
N TYR A 173 -11.99 22.09 3.01
CA TYR A 173 -12.84 23.07 2.33
C TYR A 173 -12.01 24.25 1.82
N ALA A 174 -11.09 23.98 0.88
CA ALA A 174 -10.13 24.97 0.37
C ALA A 174 -10.75 26.23 -0.27
N SER A 175 -12.03 26.17 -0.65
CA SER A 175 -12.79 27.28 -1.23
C SER A 175 -13.34 28.27 -0.18
N ALA A 176 -13.31 27.94 1.12
CA ALA A 176 -13.85 28.77 2.21
C ALA A 176 -12.98 30.01 2.57
N GLY A 177 -12.13 30.46 1.65
CA GLY A 177 -11.28 31.64 1.83
C GLY A 177 -10.93 32.39 0.55
N GLN A 178 -11.32 31.91 -0.63
CA GLN A 178 -11.00 32.57 -1.90
C GLN A 178 -11.94 33.75 -2.23
N ASP A 179 -13.20 33.70 -1.75
CA ASP A 179 -14.21 34.75 -1.95
C ASP A 179 -14.57 35.52 -0.65
N GLY A 180 -13.82 35.30 0.44
CA GLY A 180 -14.09 35.91 1.75
C GLY A 180 -15.29 35.34 2.51
N ALA A 181 -15.98 34.34 1.95
CA ALA A 181 -17.06 33.62 2.62
C ALA A 181 -16.49 32.61 3.63
N SER A 182 -16.93 32.69 4.88
CA SER A 182 -16.49 31.77 5.93
C SER A 182 -16.97 30.34 5.66
N LEU A 183 -16.25 29.32 6.18
CA LEU A 183 -16.64 27.90 6.09
C LEU A 183 -18.12 27.67 6.42
N TRP A 184 -18.63 28.42 7.40
CA TRP A 184 -20.00 28.31 7.91
C TRP A 184 -21.05 28.89 6.96
N GLU A 185 -20.71 29.97 6.25
CA GLU A 185 -21.56 30.55 5.21
C GLU A 185 -21.70 29.60 4.02
N ALA A 186 -20.59 28.98 3.60
CA ALA A 186 -20.61 27.98 2.54
C ALA A 186 -21.46 26.75 2.89
N LEU A 187 -21.48 26.38 4.17
CA LEU A 187 -22.31 25.29 4.69
C LEU A 187 -23.75 25.72 5.00
N ASN A 188 -24.05 27.03 5.02
CA ASN A 188 -25.34 27.59 5.41
C ASN A 188 -25.82 27.08 6.80
N VAL A 189 -24.93 27.17 7.79
CA VAL A 189 -25.17 26.71 9.16
C VAL A 189 -25.01 27.84 10.17
N GLU A 190 -25.84 27.84 11.21
CA GLU A 190 -25.66 28.70 12.37
C GLU A 190 -24.65 28.07 13.33
N VAL A 191 -23.77 28.91 13.89
CA VAL A 191 -22.66 28.46 14.74
C VAL A 191 -22.72 29.12 16.09
N THR A 192 -22.65 28.31 17.13
CA THR A 192 -22.42 28.78 18.50
C THR A 192 -21.14 28.15 19.04
N VAL A 193 -20.32 28.96 19.71
CA VAL A 193 -19.03 28.52 20.24
C VAL A 193 -19.14 28.41 21.75
N GLU A 194 -18.82 27.24 22.27
CA GLU A 194 -18.81 26.95 23.70
C GLU A 194 -17.41 26.51 24.13
N ARG A 195 -16.95 26.99 25.28
CA ARG A 195 -15.67 26.56 25.84
C ARG A 195 -15.91 25.75 27.11
N ILE A 196 -15.50 24.49 27.09
CA ILE A 196 -15.62 23.57 28.23
C ILE A 196 -14.20 23.15 28.63
N GLY A 197 -13.74 23.65 29.78
CA GLY A 197 -12.37 23.45 30.22
C GLY A 197 -11.34 24.00 29.24
N HIS A 198 -10.43 23.14 28.77
CA HIS A 198 -9.39 23.50 27.80
C HIS A 198 -9.82 23.30 26.33
N HIS A 199 -11.04 22.80 26.09
CA HIS A 199 -11.54 22.51 24.76
C HIS A 199 -12.55 23.56 24.30
N THR A 200 -12.45 23.93 23.02
CA THR A 200 -13.41 24.78 22.33
C THR A 200 -14.28 23.90 21.44
N PHE A 201 -15.60 24.02 21.59
CA PHE A 201 -16.59 23.30 20.82
C PHE A 201 -17.38 24.26 19.95
N TYR A 202 -17.61 23.86 18.70
CA TYR A 202 -18.45 24.54 17.73
C TYR A 202 -19.73 23.73 17.57
N GLN A 203 -20.84 24.31 17.98
CA GLN A 203 -22.16 23.72 17.85
C GLN A 203 -22.82 24.30 16.61
N LEU A 204 -22.99 23.47 15.60
CA LEU A 204 -23.60 23.81 14.32
C LEU A 204 -25.08 23.43 14.34
N SER A 205 -25.92 24.34 13.83
CA SER A 205 -27.35 24.12 13.62
C SER A 205 -27.71 24.42 12.16
N GLY A 206 -28.31 23.47 11.46
CA GLY A 206 -28.57 23.57 10.03
C GLY A 206 -28.51 22.21 9.35
N ASN A 207 -28.60 22.16 8.02
CA ASN A 207 -28.55 20.91 7.30
C ASN A 207 -27.11 20.41 7.16
N MET A 208 -26.76 19.32 7.86
CA MET A 208 -25.39 18.82 7.87
C MET A 208 -25.04 18.06 6.58
N PRO A 209 -23.77 18.13 6.11
CA PRO A 209 -23.33 17.33 4.97
C PRO A 209 -23.50 15.83 5.23
N ARG A 210 -24.09 15.10 4.28
CA ARG A 210 -24.40 13.67 4.43
C ARG A 210 -23.17 12.76 4.54
N HIS A 211 -22.03 13.22 4.07
CA HIS A 211 -20.76 12.48 4.12
C HIS A 211 -20.03 12.66 5.45
N TRP A 212 -20.48 13.58 6.32
CA TRP A 212 -19.88 13.72 7.64
C TRP A 212 -20.26 12.55 8.54
N HIS A 213 -19.30 12.16 9.37
CA HIS A 213 -19.47 11.12 10.37
C HIS A 213 -18.67 11.48 11.63
N VAL A 214 -18.97 10.79 12.73
CA VAL A 214 -18.19 10.93 13.97
C VAL A 214 -16.73 10.54 13.70
N GLY A 215 -15.80 11.33 14.22
CA GLY A 215 -14.37 11.17 13.98
C GLY A 215 -13.85 11.81 12.70
N MET A 216 -14.71 12.40 11.86
CA MET A 216 -14.27 13.11 10.67
C MET A 216 -13.50 14.39 11.06
N LEU A 217 -12.35 14.59 10.41
CA LEU A 217 -11.52 15.78 10.54
C LEU A 217 -11.97 16.81 9.51
N VAL A 218 -12.10 18.06 9.92
CA VAL A 218 -12.52 19.16 9.05
C VAL A 218 -11.47 20.25 9.09
N SER A 219 -11.07 20.75 7.92
CA SER A 219 -10.18 21.90 7.80
C SER A 219 -10.67 22.87 6.72
N ASP A 220 -10.37 24.16 6.88
CA ASP A 220 -10.58 25.18 5.86
C ASP A 220 -9.45 25.26 4.81
N SER A 221 -8.28 24.69 5.09
CA SER A 221 -7.13 24.68 4.17
C SER A 221 -6.25 23.44 4.33
N GLU A 222 -5.51 23.08 3.27
CA GLU A 222 -4.47 22.05 3.35
C GLU A 222 -3.17 22.58 3.97
N ASN A 223 -2.88 23.86 3.77
CA ASN A 223 -1.65 24.52 4.22
C ASN A 223 -1.99 25.81 4.96
N GLY A 224 -1.67 25.86 6.26
CA GLY A 224 -1.91 27.06 7.07
C GLY A 224 -3.38 27.32 7.38
N ALA A 225 -4.12 26.27 7.73
CA ALA A 225 -5.52 26.36 8.15
C ALA A 225 -5.72 27.27 9.37
N GLU A 226 -6.76 28.10 9.33
CA GLU A 226 -7.19 28.91 10.49
C GLU A 226 -8.16 28.10 11.37
N PHE A 227 -8.91 27.19 10.76
CA PHE A 227 -9.85 26.30 11.42
C PHE A 227 -9.56 24.83 11.13
N GLU A 228 -9.35 24.05 12.19
CA GLU A 228 -9.22 22.59 12.14
C GLU A 228 -9.96 21.98 13.31
N ALA A 229 -10.83 21.01 13.05
CA ALA A 229 -11.68 20.40 14.06
C ALA A 229 -11.94 18.91 13.81
N ILE A 230 -12.40 18.21 14.84
CA ILE A 230 -12.91 16.83 14.75
C ILE A 230 -14.40 16.80 15.09
N VAL A 231 -15.19 16.09 14.29
CA VAL A 231 -16.62 15.88 14.53
C VAL A 231 -16.79 14.90 15.70
N ARG A 232 -17.34 15.38 16.82
CA ARG A 232 -17.61 14.56 18.01
C ARG A 232 -19.04 14.03 18.04
N GLU A 233 -19.99 14.83 17.59
CA GLU A 233 -21.40 14.45 17.51
C GLU A 233 -21.98 14.94 16.18
N ILE A 234 -22.84 14.14 15.55
CA ILE A 234 -23.53 14.55 14.33
C ILE A 234 -24.95 14.00 14.25
N SER A 235 -25.86 14.85 13.80
CA SER A 235 -27.21 14.55 13.39
C SER A 235 -27.52 15.24 12.05
N PRO A 236 -28.63 14.92 11.38
CA PRO A 236 -29.00 15.59 10.13
C PRO A 236 -29.15 17.11 10.25
N SER A 237 -29.50 17.62 11.44
CA SER A 237 -29.81 19.02 11.69
C SER A 237 -28.82 19.75 12.60
N SER A 238 -27.82 19.04 13.13
CA SER A 238 -26.84 19.62 14.04
C SER A 238 -25.55 18.82 14.07
N ALA A 239 -24.43 19.48 14.35
CA ALA A 239 -23.17 18.80 14.62
C ALA A 239 -22.41 19.52 15.72
N ARG A 240 -21.60 18.76 16.46
CA ARG A 240 -20.70 19.28 17.47
C ARG A 240 -19.27 18.96 17.07
N LEU A 241 -18.49 19.99 16.80
CA LEU A 241 -17.11 19.90 16.41
C LEU A 241 -16.24 20.34 17.59
N GLN A 242 -15.14 19.64 17.82
CA GLN A 242 -14.12 20.04 18.78
C GLN A 242 -12.93 20.62 18.02
N LEU A 243 -12.55 21.84 18.36
CA LEU A 243 -11.38 22.50 17.77
C LEU A 243 -10.10 21.73 18.13
N LEU A 244 -9.29 21.47 17.12
CA LEU A 244 -7.99 20.82 17.27
C LEU A 244 -6.93 21.80 17.77
N THR A 245 -5.88 21.23 18.37
CA THR A 245 -4.71 22.00 18.78
C THR A 245 -3.84 22.28 17.55
N ASN A 246 -3.37 23.52 17.40
CA ASN A 246 -2.49 23.89 16.29
C ASN A 246 -1.02 23.64 16.65
N TYR A 247 -0.49 22.48 16.22
CA TYR A 247 0.89 22.04 16.44
C TYR A 247 1.92 22.67 15.49
N ARG A 248 1.54 23.59 14.60
CA ARG A 248 2.47 24.23 13.64
C ARG A 248 3.39 25.27 14.28
N HIS A 249 2.95 25.85 15.40
CA HIS A 249 3.66 26.93 16.09
C HIS A 249 4.03 26.52 17.51
N HIS A 250 3.85 27.40 18.50
CA HIS A 250 4.38 27.25 19.85
C HIS A 250 3.90 26.02 20.64
N ALA A 251 2.91 25.28 20.14
CA ALA A 251 2.37 24.09 20.79
C ALA A 251 3.03 22.77 20.35
N GLY A 252 4.10 22.80 19.55
CA GLY A 252 4.74 21.59 18.99
C GLY A 252 4.94 20.45 20.01
N VAL A 253 4.72 19.22 19.56
CA VAL A 253 4.82 18.02 20.39
C VAL A 253 6.28 17.65 20.55
N TRP A 254 6.84 17.81 21.75
CA TRP A 254 8.25 17.52 22.02
C TRP A 254 9.23 18.19 21.02
N GLY A 255 8.95 19.45 20.66
CA GLY A 255 9.72 20.22 19.69
C GLY A 255 9.47 19.87 18.21
N VAL A 256 8.53 18.96 17.93
CA VAL A 256 8.10 18.62 16.57
C VAL A 256 6.86 19.41 16.19
N HIS A 257 6.94 20.07 15.03
CA HIS A 257 5.88 20.91 14.51
C HIS A 257 5.24 20.29 13.27
N ALA A 258 3.92 20.43 13.15
CA ALA A 258 3.21 20.07 11.93
C ALA A 258 3.55 21.07 10.81
N HIS A 259 3.71 20.57 9.58
CA HIS A 259 3.91 21.42 8.40
C HIS A 259 2.61 21.71 7.62
N ASP A 260 1.70 20.74 7.58
CA ASP A 260 0.44 20.78 6.85
C ASP A 260 -0.72 20.29 7.74
N SER A 261 -1.94 20.37 7.25
CA SER A 261 -3.14 19.95 7.99
C SER A 261 -3.17 18.47 8.28
N ARG A 262 -2.63 17.62 7.40
CA ARG A 262 -2.58 16.17 7.61
C ARG A 262 -1.63 15.80 8.75
N GLN A 263 -0.48 16.48 8.86
CA GLN A 263 0.43 16.32 9.99
C GLN A 263 -0.17 16.86 11.28
N ASN A 264 -0.89 18.00 11.23
CA ASN A 264 -1.56 18.53 12.41
C ASN A 264 -2.64 17.57 12.92
N PHE A 265 -3.45 17.01 12.01
CA PHE A 265 -4.40 15.95 12.33
C PHE A 265 -3.71 14.74 12.96
N THR A 266 -2.61 14.27 12.36
CA THR A 266 -1.85 13.12 12.87
C THR A 266 -1.39 13.34 14.31
N LEU A 267 -0.81 14.52 14.62
CA LEU A 267 -0.40 14.84 15.99
C LEU A 267 -1.57 14.93 16.95
N ASN A 268 -2.70 15.52 16.53
CA ASN A 268 -3.90 15.56 17.37
C ASN A 268 -4.44 14.16 17.67
N LEU A 269 -4.50 13.26 16.68
CA LEU A 269 -4.94 11.88 16.88
C LEU A 269 -3.97 11.10 17.77
N LEU A 270 -2.65 11.29 17.60
CA LEU A 270 -1.64 10.65 18.46
C LEU A 270 -1.70 11.13 19.91
N MET A 271 -2.10 12.39 20.14
CA MET A 271 -2.18 13.01 21.46
C MET A 271 -3.56 12.92 22.10
N ASP A 272 -4.57 12.40 21.38
CA ASP A 272 -5.94 12.25 21.89
C ASP A 272 -6.00 11.07 22.88
N PRO A 273 -6.37 11.30 24.15
CA PRO A 273 -6.44 10.23 25.11
C PRO A 273 -7.56 9.21 24.90
N GLU A 274 -8.56 9.56 24.09
CA GLU A 274 -9.71 8.70 23.80
C GLU A 274 -9.41 7.70 22.65
N ILE A 275 -8.23 7.78 22.02
CA ILE A 275 -7.83 6.92 20.91
C ILE A 275 -6.73 5.95 21.36
N ASP A 276 -7.06 4.67 21.46
CA ASP A 276 -6.13 3.62 21.91
C ASP A 276 -5.13 3.18 20.83
N LEU A 277 -5.52 3.26 19.56
CA LEU A 277 -4.73 2.79 18.43
C LEU A 277 -4.76 3.79 17.27
N VAL A 278 -3.58 4.27 16.89
CA VAL A 278 -3.39 5.12 15.71
C VAL A 278 -2.52 4.37 14.70
N THR A 279 -3.05 4.15 13.50
CA THR A 279 -2.30 3.60 12.37
C THR A 279 -1.93 4.73 11.42
N ILE A 280 -0.65 4.86 11.08
CA ILE A 280 -0.16 5.93 10.20
C ILE A 280 0.45 5.32 8.95
N ALA A 281 -0.17 5.58 7.80
CA ALA A 281 0.31 5.21 6.48
C ALA A 281 0.66 6.47 5.67
N GLY A 282 1.60 6.35 4.73
CA GLY A 282 1.96 7.46 3.84
C GLY A 282 3.36 7.28 3.24
N ASN A 283 3.69 8.09 2.24
CA ASN A 283 4.92 8.00 1.46
C ASN A 283 6.19 8.13 2.31
N ALA A 284 7.33 7.66 1.80
CA ALA A 284 8.62 7.86 2.45
C ALA A 284 8.90 9.37 2.66
N GLY A 285 9.49 9.73 3.81
CA GLY A 285 9.84 11.12 4.12
C GLY A 285 8.72 11.97 4.74
N THR A 286 7.49 11.46 4.91
CA THR A 286 6.36 12.24 5.48
C THR A 286 6.35 12.36 7.01
N GLY A 287 7.47 12.09 7.70
CA GLY A 287 7.60 12.31 9.14
C GLY A 287 6.84 11.33 10.06
N LYS A 288 6.22 10.26 9.56
CA LYS A 288 5.42 9.29 10.35
C LYS A 288 6.11 8.81 11.63
N THR A 289 7.29 8.21 11.48
CA THR A 289 8.07 7.69 12.63
C THR A 289 8.50 8.81 13.55
N PHE A 290 8.85 9.97 13.00
CA PHE A 290 9.32 11.12 13.76
C PHE A 290 8.21 11.70 14.66
N MET A 291 7.02 11.96 14.09
CA MET A 291 5.84 12.41 14.85
C MET A 291 5.39 11.39 15.88
N THR A 292 5.43 10.09 15.55
CA THR A 292 5.07 9.02 16.49
C THR A 292 6.01 8.98 17.69
N LEU A 293 7.32 9.10 17.46
CA LEU A 293 8.31 9.14 18.55
C LEU A 293 8.16 10.40 19.41
N ALA A 294 7.92 11.55 18.78
CA ALA A 294 7.68 12.80 19.50
C ALA A 294 6.46 12.71 20.41
N ALA A 295 5.34 12.18 19.91
CA ALA A 295 4.14 11.94 20.71
C ALA A 295 4.39 10.93 21.83
N ALA A 296 5.14 9.86 21.57
CA ALA A 296 5.50 8.87 22.59
C ALA A 296 6.34 9.50 23.71
N PHE A 297 7.33 10.33 23.36
CA PHE A 297 8.14 11.06 24.35
C PHE A 297 7.32 12.07 25.14
N GLN A 298 6.48 12.87 24.47
CA GLN A 298 5.59 13.82 25.14
C GLN A 298 4.68 13.12 26.16
N GLN A 299 4.11 11.97 25.79
CA GLN A 299 3.17 11.25 26.65
C GLN A 299 3.85 10.45 27.78
N THR A 300 5.10 10.02 27.58
CA THR A 300 5.83 9.21 28.58
C THR A 300 6.69 10.06 29.51
N LEU A 301 7.49 10.98 28.96
CA LEU A 301 8.49 11.73 29.72
C LEU A 301 7.89 12.97 30.39
N ASP A 302 7.08 13.72 29.67
CA ASP A 302 6.49 14.97 30.15
C ASP A 302 5.16 14.74 30.85
N ALA A 303 4.18 14.20 30.11
CA ALA A 303 2.83 14.01 30.62
C ALA A 303 2.73 12.84 31.60
N LYS A 304 3.73 11.93 31.62
CA LYS A 304 3.79 10.74 32.47
C LYS A 304 2.51 9.89 32.40
N ARG A 305 1.85 9.88 31.25
CA ARG A 305 0.64 9.10 30.98
C ARG A 305 0.97 7.62 30.80
N PHE A 306 2.14 7.34 30.21
CA PHE A 306 2.65 5.99 30.02
C PHE A 306 3.95 5.80 30.80
N GLU A 307 4.21 4.56 31.23
CA GLU A 307 5.41 4.23 32.00
C GLU A 307 6.62 3.95 31.11
N ARG A 308 6.40 3.40 29.91
CA ARG A 308 7.47 2.98 29.00
C ARG A 308 7.05 3.05 27.54
N ILE A 309 8.04 3.32 26.68
CA ILE A 309 7.92 3.24 25.23
C ILE A 309 8.48 1.89 24.78
N VAL A 310 7.71 1.14 24.00
CA VAL A 310 8.16 -0.11 23.39
C VAL A 310 8.27 0.11 21.88
N PHE A 311 9.50 0.03 21.37
CA PHE A 311 9.74 0.05 19.94
C PHE A 311 9.93 -1.37 19.44
N THR A 312 9.08 -1.79 18.51
CA THR A 312 9.26 -3.05 17.77
C THR A 312 9.49 -2.73 16.31
N ARG A 313 10.56 -3.29 15.75
CA ARG A 313 10.75 -3.34 14.32
C ARG A 313 10.31 -4.73 13.89
N ALA A 314 9.50 -4.84 12.83
CA ALA A 314 9.32 -6.13 12.18
C ALA A 314 10.72 -6.67 11.81
N PRO A 315 11.13 -7.85 12.32
CA PRO A 315 12.39 -8.43 11.91
C PRO A 315 12.25 -8.83 10.43
N ILE A 316 12.65 -7.93 9.54
CA ILE A 316 12.83 -8.25 8.12
C ILE A 316 14.29 -8.68 7.98
N PRO A 317 14.61 -9.98 7.89
CA PRO A 317 15.95 -10.39 7.53
C PRO A 317 16.21 -9.91 6.09
N MET A 318 17.12 -8.95 5.95
CA MET A 318 17.67 -8.53 4.66
C MET A 318 18.89 -9.41 4.39
N GLY A 319 18.67 -10.58 3.80
CA GLY A 319 19.73 -11.52 3.40
C GLY A 319 19.37 -12.98 3.69
N GLU A 320 19.98 -13.89 2.93
CA GLU A 320 20.09 -15.30 3.34
C GLU A 320 20.77 -15.32 4.72
N ASP A 321 20.24 -16.11 5.65
CA ASP A 321 20.93 -16.45 6.89
C ASP A 321 22.37 -16.81 6.51
N ILE A 322 23.34 -16.03 7.02
CA ILE A 322 24.75 -16.36 6.89
C ILE A 322 24.85 -17.82 7.31
N GLY A 323 25.19 -18.68 6.35
CA GLY A 323 25.19 -20.11 6.54
C GLY A 323 25.84 -20.45 7.87
N PHE A 324 25.18 -21.30 8.65
CA PHE A 324 25.80 -21.96 9.78
C PHE A 324 27.17 -22.45 9.32
N LEU A 325 28.24 -21.91 9.92
CA LEU A 325 29.51 -22.62 9.92
C LEU A 325 29.20 -24.03 10.45
N PRO A 326 29.62 -25.10 9.77
CA PRO A 326 29.46 -26.43 10.31
C PRO A 326 30.35 -26.53 11.54
N GLY A 327 29.74 -26.40 12.71
CA GLY A 327 30.34 -26.52 14.03
C GLY A 327 29.24 -26.44 15.07
N THR A 328 29.12 -27.45 15.91
CA THR A 328 28.18 -27.47 17.04
C THR A 328 28.74 -26.63 18.19
N GLU A 329 27.87 -26.04 19.01
CA GLU A 329 28.23 -25.17 20.16
C GLU A 329 29.13 -25.82 21.23
N GLU A 330 29.47 -27.11 21.09
CA GLU A 330 30.39 -27.86 21.96
C GLU A 330 31.69 -28.31 21.27
N GLU A 331 32.02 -27.84 20.07
CA GLU A 331 33.35 -27.97 19.43
C GLU A 331 33.98 -26.61 19.12
#